data_AF-A0A924L6U0-F1
#
_entry.id   AF-A0A924L6U0-F1
#
_cell.length_a   1.000
_cell.length_b   1.000
_cell.length_c   1.000
_cell.angle_alpha   90.00
_cell.angle_beta   90.00
_cell.angle_gamma   90.00
#
_symmetry.space_group_name_H-M   'P 1'
#
loop_
_entity.id
_entity.type
_entity.pdbx_description
1 polymer ?
#
loop_
_entity_poly.entity_id
_entity_poly.type
_entity_poly.pdbx_seq_one_letter_code
_entity_poly.pdbx_strand_id
1 'polypeptide(L)' 'LAFWTQKADAIGAAVEGPVSSTKPGSVIQLHPHVTVIVDEAAASKLENADYYRYAWAHKPWPGI' A
#
# COMPACT_ATOMS: atom_id res chain seq x y z
N LEU A 1 3.56 3.98 7.24
CA LEU A 1 2.39 4.40 8.05
C LEU A 1 1.75 5.59 7.37
N ALA A 2 0.47 5.51 7.01
CA ALA A 2 -0.31 6.64 6.53
C ALA A 2 -1.72 6.57 7.10
N PHE A 3 -2.24 7.72 7.51
CA PHE A 3 -3.53 7.86 8.16
C PHE A 3 -4.30 8.98 7.48
N TRP A 4 -5.62 8.92 7.56
CA TRP A 4 -6.56 9.92 7.06
C TRP A 4 -6.74 9.96 5.53
N THR A 5 -7.95 10.35 5.10
CA THR A 5 -8.38 10.38 3.69
C THR A 5 -7.51 11.26 2.80
N GLN A 6 -6.88 12.31 3.35
CA GLN A 6 -5.97 13.18 2.59
C GLN A 6 -4.77 12.43 2.01
N LYS A 7 -4.43 11.25 2.54
CA LYS A 7 -3.34 10.41 2.03
C LYS A 7 -3.80 9.33 1.05
N ALA A 8 -5.10 9.20 0.80
CA ALA A 8 -5.63 8.13 -0.04
C ALA A 8 -5.08 8.15 -1.47
N ASP A 9 -5.00 9.34 -2.09
CA ASP A 9 -4.41 9.48 -3.43
C ASP A 9 -2.91 9.14 -3.45
N ALA A 10 -2.18 9.54 -2.40
CA ALA A 10 -0.77 9.26 -2.29
C ALA A 10 -0.50 7.76 -2.10
N ILE A 11 -1.36 7.05 -1.37
CA ILE A 11 -1.24 5.61 -1.12
C ILE A 11 -1.58 4.81 -2.38
N GLY A 12 -2.70 5.10 -3.05
CA GLY A 12 -3.02 4.45 -4.32
C GLY A 12 -1.89 4.65 -5.34
N ALA A 13 -1.39 5.88 -5.46
CA ALA A 13 -0.32 6.17 -6.41
C ALA A 13 1.04 5.56 -6.03
N ALA A 14 1.33 5.33 -4.74
CA ALA A 14 2.59 4.73 -4.29
C ALA A 14 2.57 3.20 -4.35
N VAL A 15 1.42 2.56 -4.10
CA VAL A 15 1.31 1.09 -4.02
C VAL A 15 0.89 0.47 -5.35
N GLU A 16 0.00 1.13 -6.10
CA GLU A 16 -0.61 0.60 -7.33
C GLU A 16 -0.20 1.40 -8.57
N GLY A 17 0.26 2.64 -8.40
CA GLY A 17 0.69 3.52 -9.50
C GLY A 17 2.10 3.22 -10.03
N PRO A 18 2.50 3.87 -11.13
CA PRO A 18 3.84 3.69 -11.71
C PRO A 18 4.94 4.24 -10.79
N VAL A 19 6.10 3.58 -10.80
CA VAL A 19 7.31 4.07 -10.12
C VAL A 19 7.79 5.36 -10.79
N SER A 20 7.81 6.46 -10.05
CA SER A 20 8.08 7.79 -10.59
C SER A 20 8.70 8.74 -9.55
N SER A 21 9.57 9.64 -9.99
CA SER A 21 10.17 10.70 -9.16
C SER A 21 9.16 11.73 -8.66
N THR A 22 8.08 11.97 -9.40
CA THR A 22 6.99 12.88 -8.99
C THR A 22 6.22 12.33 -7.77
N LYS A 23 6.29 11.02 -7.55
CA LYS A 23 5.63 10.29 -6.45
C LYS A 23 6.66 9.40 -5.75
N PRO A 24 7.57 9.98 -4.95
CA PRO A 24 8.74 9.26 -4.45
C PRO A 24 8.41 8.03 -3.60
N GLY A 25 7.22 8.00 -2.98
CA GLY A 25 6.74 6.82 -2.23
C GLY A 25 6.61 5.55 -3.08
N SER A 26 6.48 5.67 -4.41
CA SER A 26 6.40 4.52 -5.32
C SER A 26 7.66 3.66 -5.36
N VAL A 27 8.81 4.19 -4.90
CA VAL A 27 10.08 3.43 -4.85
C VAL A 27 9.98 2.17 -3.98
N ILE A 28 9.05 2.10 -3.03
CA ILE A 28 8.84 0.92 -2.18
C ILE A 28 8.52 -0.34 -2.98
N GLN A 29 7.95 -0.20 -4.18
CA GLN A 29 7.65 -1.31 -5.08
C GLN A 29 8.92 -2.04 -5.56
N LEU A 30 10.07 -1.35 -5.55
CA LEU A 30 11.36 -1.92 -5.94
C LEU A 30 12.10 -2.57 -4.78
N HIS A 31 11.60 -2.44 -3.55
CA HIS A 31 12.27 -2.97 -2.37
C HIS A 31 11.69 -4.35 -2.01
N PRO A 32 12.53 -5.40 -1.87
CA PRO A 32 12.06 -6.78 -1.70
C PRO A 32 11.34 -7.04 -0.37
N HIS A 33 11.53 -6.17 0.63
CA HIS A 33 10.97 -6.34 1.96
C HIS A 33 10.36 -5.05 2.50
N VAL A 34 9.05 -4.86 2.29
CA VAL A 34 8.31 -3.69 2.76
C VAL A 34 6.99 -4.13 3.37
N THR A 35 6.59 -3.45 4.45
CA THR A 35 5.23 -3.54 5.00
C THR A 35 4.63 -2.15 5.02
N VAL A 36 3.48 -1.98 4.34
CA VAL A 36 2.73 -0.73 4.29
C VAL A 36 1.51 -0.88 5.17
N ILE A 37 1.44 -0.08 6.24
CA ILE A 37 0.31 -0.04 7.15
C ILE A 37 -0.45 1.27 6.93
N VAL A 38 -1.75 1.14 6.68
CA VAL A 38 -2.69 2.24 6.40
C VAL A 38 -4.00 2.01 7.14
N ASP A 39 -4.72 3.10 7.44
CA ASP A 39 -6.11 3.02 7.93
C ASP A 39 -7.11 2.88 6.77
N GLU A 40 -8.36 2.53 7.08
CA GLU A 40 -9.42 2.38 6.07
C GLU A 40 -9.65 3.69 5.28
N ALA A 41 -9.48 4.85 5.93
CA ALA A 41 -9.63 6.14 5.28
C ALA A 41 -8.53 6.43 4.25
N ALA A 42 -7.27 6.06 4.50
CA ALA A 42 -6.19 6.17 3.51
C ALA A 42 -6.18 5.01 2.51
N ALA A 43 -6.78 3.87 2.83
CA ALA A 43 -6.99 2.75 1.91
C ALA A 43 -8.16 2.97 0.93
N SER A 44 -8.97 4.01 1.13
CA SER A 44 -10.25 4.20 0.42
C SER A 44 -10.14 4.35 -1.11
N LYS A 45 -8.94 4.59 -1.63
CA LYS A 45 -8.66 4.74 -3.07
C LYS A 45 -7.79 3.61 -3.64
N LEU A 46 -7.57 2.54 -2.87
CA LEU A 46 -6.93 1.33 -3.39
C LEU A 46 -7.92 0.52 -4.21
N GLU A 47 -7.56 0.18 -5.44
CA GLU A 47 -8.38 -0.63 -6.32
C GLU A 47 -8.37 -2.10 -5.90
N ASN A 48 -7.25 -2.58 -5.36
CA ASN A 48 -7.05 -3.99 -4.97
C ASN A 48 -7.16 -4.21 -3.46
N ALA A 49 -7.90 -3.37 -2.74
CA ALA A 49 -8.06 -3.47 -1.28
C ALA A 49 -8.47 -4.88 -0.83
N ASP A 50 -9.41 -5.52 -1.53
CA ASP A 50 -9.88 -6.86 -1.20
C ASP A 50 -8.82 -7.94 -1.44
N TYR A 51 -8.02 -7.79 -2.50
CA TYR A 51 -6.87 -8.67 -2.74
C TYR A 51 -5.84 -8.54 -1.61
N TYR A 52 -5.52 -7.33 -1.14
CA TYR A 52 -4.57 -7.15 -0.04
C TYR A 52 -5.06 -7.77 1.26
N ARG A 53 -6.36 -7.64 1.58
CA ARG A 53 -6.98 -8.30 2.73
C ARG A 53 -6.92 -9.82 2.61
N TYR A 54 -7.25 -10.35 1.44
CA TYR A 54 -7.16 -11.78 1.15
C TYR A 54 -5.72 -12.30 1.30
N ALA A 55 -4.75 -11.63 0.66
CA ALA A 55 -3.34 -12.00 0.71
C ALA A 55 -2.79 -11.97 2.13
N TRP A 56 -3.18 -10.97 2.93
CA TRP A 56 -2.80 -10.89 4.34
C TRP A 56 -3.38 -12.05 5.17
N ALA A 57 -4.66 -12.38 4.97
CA ALA A 57 -5.32 -13.48 5.67
C ALA A 57 -4.78 -14.87 5.30
N HIS A 58 -4.25 -15.03 4.09
CA HIS A 58 -3.76 -16.31 3.57
C HIS A 58 -2.23 -16.40 3.49
N LYS A 59 -1.50 -15.43 4.06
CA LYS A 59 -0.04 -15.49 4.12
C LYS A 59 0.38 -16.69 4.99
N PRO A 60 1.25 -17.60 4.49
CA PRO A 60 1.70 -18.75 5.26
C PRO A 60 2.61 -18.29 6.41
N TRP A 61 2.08 -18.35 7.65
CA TRP A 61 2.76 -18.08 8.93
C TRP A 61 3.29 -16.62 9.12
N PRO A 62 3.42 -16.11 10.37
CA PRO A 62 3.64 -14.69 10.61
C PRO A 62 5.10 -14.32 10.34
N GLY A 63 5.36 -13.76 9.16
CA GLY A 63 6.70 -13.34 8.76
C GLY A 63 7.27 -12.17 9.58
N ILE A 64 8.29 -12.49 10.37
CA ILE A 64 9.68 -12.00 10.26
C ILE A 64 10.56 -13.24 10.05
#